data_AF-A0A529ZEH8-F1
#
_entry.id   AF-A0A529ZEH8-F1
#
_cell.length_a   1.000
_cell.length_b   1.000
_cell.length_c   1.000
_cell.angle_alpha   90.00
_cell.angle_beta   90.00
_cell.angle_gamma   90.00
#
_symmetry.space_group_name_H-M   'P 1'
#
loop_
_entity.id
_entity.type
_entity.pdbx_description
1 polymer ?
#
loop_
_entity_poly.entity_id
_entity_poly.type
_entity_poly.pdbx_seq_one_letter_code
_entity_poly.pdbx_strand_id
1 'polypeptide(L)'
;PEGVRIGQHESRHRRAVKVWDKREFRNFDDTVELGTRNIKVALKRLRRWVREGAEEEFDLPGTIHATAEHGYLDVKTRPERRNAVKLLMFFDVGGSMDDHIRGVEELFSAARAEFRQLEYFYFHN
;
A
#
# COMPACT_ATOMS: atom_id res chain seq x y z
N PRO A 1 0.30 35.17 -4.23
CA PRO A 1 1.44 36.01 -4.66
C PRO A 1 2.03 35.48 -5.97
N GLU A 2 1.68 36.19 -7.04
CA GLU A 2 2.44 36.44 -8.28
C GLU A 2 3.07 35.26 -9.04
N GLY A 3 2.56 35.06 -10.26
CA GLY A 3 3.10 34.10 -11.21
C GLY A 3 4.24 34.67 -12.05
N VAL A 4 5.01 33.75 -12.64
CA VAL A 4 5.83 34.00 -13.83
C VAL A 4 5.76 32.73 -14.69
N ARG A 5 5.14 32.83 -15.87
CA ARG A 5 5.30 31.86 -16.97
C ARG A 5 6.25 32.48 -17.99
N ILE A 6 7.41 31.86 -18.18
CA ILE A 6 8.35 32.17 -19.27
C ILE A 6 8.65 30.87 -19.98
N GLY A 7 8.42 30.87 -21.30
CA GLY A 7 8.56 29.69 -22.14
C GLY A 7 10.00 29.23 -22.32
N GLN A 8 10.15 27.92 -22.52
CA GLN A 8 11.20 27.35 -23.35
C GLN A 8 10.70 26.01 -23.92
N HIS A 9 10.80 25.88 -25.24
CA HIS A 9 10.48 24.67 -26.00
C HIS A 9 11.57 23.61 -25.78
N GLU A 10 11.13 22.37 -25.51
CA GLU A 10 11.88 21.11 -25.55
C GLU A 10 13.01 20.89 -24.51
N SER A 11 12.78 19.93 -23.60
CA SER A 11 13.85 19.32 -22.80
C SER A 11 14.33 18.02 -23.46
N ARG A 12 15.51 18.10 -24.10
CA ARG A 12 16.28 16.97 -24.61
C ARG A 12 17.09 16.35 -23.46
N HIS A 13 17.12 15.01 -23.43
CA HIS A 13 17.98 14.11 -22.64
C HIS A 13 17.39 13.43 -21.40
N ARG A 14 16.56 12.39 -21.64
CA ARG A 14 16.29 11.27 -20.72
C ARG A 14 17.46 10.27 -20.68
N ARG A 15 18.61 10.62 -20.09
CA ARG A 15 19.76 9.72 -20.00
C ARG A 15 20.24 9.52 -18.56
N ALA A 16 19.56 8.69 -17.78
CA ALA A 16 20.08 8.29 -16.47
C ALA A 16 19.57 6.95 -15.90
N VAL A 17 19.03 6.01 -16.71
CA VAL A 17 18.51 4.73 -16.14
C VAL A 17 18.98 3.51 -16.94
N LYS A 18 20.22 3.52 -17.45
CA LYS A 18 20.77 2.38 -18.23
C LYS A 18 21.58 1.38 -17.40
N VAL A 19 21.65 1.52 -16.07
CA VAL A 19 22.64 0.77 -15.26
C VAL A 19 22.05 -0.03 -14.09
N TRP A 20 20.77 0.15 -13.75
CA TRP A 20 20.13 -0.60 -12.65
C TRP A 20 19.29 -1.81 -13.09
N ASP A 21 19.11 -2.00 -14.40
CA ASP A 21 18.25 -3.03 -15.03
C ASP A 21 18.70 -4.49 -14.88
N LYS A 22 19.81 -4.78 -14.17
CA LYS A 22 20.46 -6.10 -14.29
C LYS A 22 20.26 -7.08 -13.14
N ARG A 23 19.47 -6.79 -12.09
CA ARG A 23 19.34 -7.76 -10.97
C ARG A 23 17.97 -8.07 -10.37
N GLU A 24 16.85 -7.43 -10.71
CA GLU A 24 15.53 -7.83 -10.14
C GLU A 24 14.34 -7.83 -11.10
N PHE A 25 14.55 -7.95 -12.41
CA PHE A 25 13.44 -8.08 -13.37
C PHE A 25 13.15 -9.55 -13.65
N ARG A 26 12.45 -10.20 -12.71
CA ARG A 26 11.73 -11.45 -13.00
C ARG A 26 10.53 -11.06 -13.86
N ASN A 27 10.69 -11.11 -15.19
CA ASN A 27 9.69 -10.97 -16.25
C ASN A 27 8.46 -10.12 -15.86
N PHE A 28 8.58 -8.80 -16.00
CA PHE A 28 7.40 -7.95 -16.10
C PHE A 28 6.74 -8.27 -17.43
N ASP A 29 5.66 -9.05 -17.37
CA ASP A 29 4.86 -9.45 -18.52
C ASP A 29 4.20 -8.21 -19.15
N ASP A 30 4.66 -7.88 -20.35
CA ASP A 30 4.28 -6.74 -21.18
C ASP A 30 2.78 -6.76 -21.58
N THR A 31 2.08 -7.86 -21.33
CA THR A 31 0.68 -8.07 -21.70
C THR A 31 -0.32 -7.73 -20.59
N VAL A 32 0.15 -7.53 -19.36
CA VAL A 32 -0.73 -7.25 -18.23
C VAL A 32 -0.93 -5.74 -18.08
N GLU A 33 -2.00 -5.22 -18.66
CA GLU A 33 -2.47 -3.86 -18.34
C GLU A 33 -2.64 -3.77 -16.81
N LEU A 34 -1.98 -2.79 -16.19
CA LEU A 34 -2.03 -2.55 -14.74
C LEU A 34 -3.47 -2.22 -14.34
N GLY A 35 -4.21 -3.24 -13.93
CA GLY A 35 -5.56 -3.09 -13.42
C GLY A 35 -5.61 -3.00 -11.90
N THR A 36 -6.60 -2.27 -11.39
CA THR A 36 -6.91 -2.13 -9.95
C THR A 36 -6.87 -3.45 -9.17
N ARG A 37 -7.32 -4.58 -9.74
CA ARG A 37 -7.27 -5.90 -9.08
C ARG A 37 -5.83 -6.39 -8.86
N ASN A 38 -4.96 -6.26 -9.86
CA ASN A 38 -3.57 -6.68 -9.77
C ASN A 38 -2.82 -5.81 -8.76
N ILE A 39 -3.09 -4.51 -8.76
CA ILE A 39 -2.55 -3.57 -7.78
C ILE A 39 -3.00 -3.96 -6.37
N LYS A 40 -4.30 -4.25 -6.15
CA LYS A 40 -4.79 -4.74 -4.85
C LYS A 40 -4.06 -5.99 -4.38
N VAL A 41 -3.87 -6.98 -5.26
CA VAL A 41 -3.15 -8.21 -4.93
C VAL A 41 -1.69 -7.93 -4.55
N ALA A 42 -1.01 -7.01 -5.24
CA ALA A 42 0.33 -6.58 -4.89
C ALA A 42 0.35 -5.89 -3.51
N LEU A 43 -0.56 -4.95 -3.27
CA LEU A 43 -0.67 -4.21 -2.01
C LEU A 43 -1.01 -5.12 -0.81
N LYS A 44 -1.73 -6.22 -1.00
CA LYS A 44 -1.96 -7.23 0.05
C LYS A 44 -0.67 -7.77 0.66
N ARG A 45 0.42 -7.83 -0.12
CA ARG A 45 1.72 -8.32 0.36
C ARG A 45 2.38 -7.37 1.36
N LEU A 46 1.97 -6.10 1.38
CA LEU A 46 2.47 -5.13 2.36
C LEU A 46 1.72 -5.22 3.69
N ARG A 47 0.61 -5.97 3.80
CA ARG A 47 -0.14 -6.07 5.06
C ARG A 47 0.72 -6.74 6.13
N ARG A 48 0.77 -6.12 7.31
CA ARG A 48 1.40 -6.67 8.51
C ARG A 48 0.36 -6.78 9.60
N TRP A 49 -0.01 -8.00 9.93
CA TRP A 49 -0.99 -8.26 10.99
C TRP A 49 -0.32 -8.21 12.34
N VAL A 50 -0.84 -7.38 13.23
CA VAL A 50 -0.48 -7.34 14.65
C VAL A 50 -1.72 -7.59 15.50
N ARG A 51 -1.52 -8.12 16.71
CA ARG A 51 -2.56 -8.26 17.72
C ARG A 51 -2.33 -7.16 18.75
N GLU A 52 -3.15 -6.12 18.72
CA GLU A 52 -3.03 -4.95 19.60
C GLU A 52 -4.43 -4.45 19.96
N GLY A 53 -4.58 -3.88 21.16
CA GLY A 53 -5.85 -3.35 21.65
C GLY A 53 -6.55 -4.26 22.66
N ALA A 54 -7.88 -4.12 22.76
CA ALA A 54 -8.70 -4.83 23.74
C ALA A 54 -8.82 -6.33 23.42
N GLU A 55 -8.96 -7.15 24.46
CA GLU A 55 -9.11 -8.61 24.36
C GLU A 55 -10.54 -9.01 24.00
N GLU A 56 -10.92 -8.73 22.75
CA GLU A 56 -12.27 -8.99 22.24
C GLU A 56 -12.36 -10.28 21.40
N GLU A 57 -11.24 -10.81 20.89
CA GLU A 57 -11.22 -12.04 20.11
C GLU A 57 -11.17 -13.27 21.03
N PHE A 58 -12.05 -14.24 20.81
CA PHE A 58 -11.99 -15.52 21.52
C PHE A 58 -10.71 -16.29 21.16
N ASP A 59 -9.89 -16.60 22.18
CA ASP A 59 -8.69 -17.41 22.01
C ASP A 59 -9.01 -18.88 22.25
N LEU A 60 -9.42 -19.58 21.19
CA LEU A 60 -9.71 -21.01 21.27
C LEU A 60 -8.50 -21.84 21.74
N PRO A 61 -7.28 -21.71 21.15
CA PRO A 61 -6.09 -22.40 21.66
C PRO A 61 -5.80 -22.12 23.13
N GLY A 62 -5.83 -20.84 23.55
CA GLY A 62 -5.57 -20.46 24.94
C GLY A 62 -6.62 -21.04 25.90
N THR A 63 -7.89 -21.02 25.49
CA THR A 63 -9.02 -21.58 26.23
C THR A 63 -8.88 -23.09 26.41
N ILE A 64 -8.52 -23.83 25.35
CA ILE A 64 -8.32 -25.28 25.42
C ILE A 64 -7.22 -25.62 26.43
N HIS A 65 -6.09 -24.91 26.37
CA HIS A 65 -4.96 -25.17 27.27
C HIS A 65 -5.32 -24.86 28.72
N ALA A 66 -5.88 -23.68 29.00
CA ALA A 66 -6.28 -23.29 30.35
C ALA A 66 -7.37 -24.21 30.94
N THR A 67 -8.32 -24.64 30.10
CA THR A 67 -9.36 -25.59 30.51
C THR A 67 -8.76 -26.95 30.87
N ALA A 68 -7.78 -27.43 30.09
CA ALA A 68 -7.11 -28.70 30.35
C ALA A 68 -6.25 -28.65 31.64
N GLU A 69 -5.64 -27.51 31.95
CA GLU A 69 -4.81 -27.34 33.16
C GLU A 69 -5.66 -27.20 34.43
N HIS A 70 -6.76 -26.44 34.38
CA HIS A 70 -7.58 -26.16 35.57
C HIS A 70 -8.67 -27.19 35.83
N GLY A 71 -9.06 -27.99 34.83
CA GLY A 71 -10.10 -29.01 34.97
C GLY A 71 -11.54 -28.46 34.94
N TYR A 72 -11.73 -27.19 34.61
CA TYR A 72 -13.01 -26.54 34.34
C TYR A 72 -12.87 -25.57 33.17
N LEU A 73 -13.99 -25.22 32.51
CA LEU A 73 -13.99 -24.32 31.37
C LEU A 73 -13.40 -22.95 31.76
N ASP A 74 -12.25 -22.63 31.19
CA ASP A 74 -11.54 -21.37 31.43
C ASP A 74 -11.36 -20.62 30.10
N VAL A 75 -12.31 -19.74 29.81
CA VAL A 75 -12.38 -18.96 28.57
C VAL A 75 -11.31 -17.87 28.58
N LYS A 76 -10.46 -17.89 27.54
CA LYS A 76 -9.46 -16.86 27.28
C LYS A 76 -9.85 -16.02 26.07
N THR A 77 -9.58 -14.73 26.15
CA THR A 77 -9.68 -13.78 25.05
C THR A 77 -8.29 -13.23 24.73
N ARG A 78 -8.17 -12.62 23.55
CA ARG A 78 -6.94 -11.98 23.09
C ARG A 78 -7.26 -10.81 22.16
N PRO A 79 -6.30 -9.91 21.88
CA PRO A 79 -6.53 -8.82 20.95
C PRO A 79 -6.74 -9.32 19.52
N GLU A 80 -7.68 -8.67 18.81
CA GLU A 80 -7.95 -8.92 17.40
C GLU A 80 -6.72 -8.67 16.52
N ARG A 81 -6.60 -9.42 15.42
CA ARG A 81 -5.62 -9.11 14.37
C ARG A 81 -6.07 -7.92 13.55
N ARG A 82 -5.23 -6.87 13.51
CA ARG A 82 -5.44 -5.68 12.67
C ARG A 82 -4.19 -5.40 11.83
N ASN A 83 -4.38 -4.78 10.67
CA ASN A 83 -3.25 -4.35 9.84
C ASN A 83 -2.57 -3.15 10.50
N ALA A 84 -1.29 -3.29 10.88
CA ALA A 84 -0.51 -2.26 11.56
C ALA A 84 0.14 -1.24 10.60
N VAL A 85 0.04 -1.48 9.28
CA VAL A 85 0.73 -0.64 8.32
C VAL A 85 0.05 0.72 8.17
N LYS A 86 0.86 1.77 8.32
CA LYS A 86 0.54 3.16 8.00
C LYS A 86 1.15 3.46 6.64
N LEU A 87 0.32 3.94 5.70
CA LEU A 87 0.77 4.32 4.37
C LEU A 87 0.72 5.85 4.22
N LEU A 88 1.79 6.41 3.67
CA LEU A 88 1.89 7.82 3.29
C LEU A 88 2.17 7.89 1.79
N MET A 89 1.26 8.49 1.02
CA MET A 89 1.34 8.60 -0.44
C MET A 89 1.58 10.04 -0.87
N PHE A 90 2.40 10.20 -1.91
CA PHE A 90 2.74 11.49 -2.49
C PHE A 90 2.48 11.43 -3.99
N PHE A 91 1.63 12.33 -4.48
CA PHE A 91 1.25 12.42 -5.89
C PHE A 91 1.82 13.67 -6.52
N ASP A 92 2.48 13.52 -7.66
CA ASP A 92 2.83 14.64 -8.54
C ASP A 92 1.69 14.90 -9.52
N VAL A 93 1.28 16.16 -9.65
CA VAL A 93 0.14 16.58 -10.46
C VAL A 93 0.58 17.64 -11.46
N GLY A 94 0.34 17.35 -12.74
CA GLY A 94 0.49 18.29 -13.85
C GLY A 94 1.63 17.98 -14.82
N GLY A 95 1.56 18.61 -16.01
CA GLY A 95 2.59 18.53 -17.04
C GLY A 95 2.71 17.12 -17.61
N SER A 96 3.88 16.50 -17.46
CA SER A 96 4.13 15.15 -17.95
C SER A 96 3.40 14.05 -17.17
N MET A 97 2.74 14.37 -16.04
CA MET A 97 1.97 13.41 -15.26
C MET A 97 0.57 13.15 -15.81
N ASP A 98 0.08 13.97 -16.75
CA ASP A 98 -1.28 13.87 -17.27
C ASP A 98 -1.54 12.51 -17.95
N ASP A 99 -0.55 11.97 -18.67
CA ASP A 99 -0.61 10.65 -19.32
C ASP A 99 -0.69 9.48 -18.32
N HIS A 100 -0.40 9.73 -17.04
CA HIS A 100 -0.36 8.72 -15.98
C HIS A 100 -1.54 8.79 -15.01
N ILE A 101 -2.44 9.77 -15.15
CA ILE A 101 -3.57 10.01 -14.23
C ILE A 101 -4.36 8.74 -13.97
N ARG A 102 -4.74 8.01 -15.02
CA ARG A 102 -5.54 6.77 -14.89
C ARG A 102 -4.86 5.74 -13.99
N GLY A 103 -3.56 5.50 -14.18
CA GLY A 103 -2.82 4.54 -13.35
C GLY A 103 -2.68 5.00 -11.90
N VAL A 104 -2.51 6.30 -11.69
CA VAL A 104 -2.45 6.91 -10.35
C VAL A 104 -3.79 6.79 -9.63
N GLU A 105 -4.91 7.04 -10.31
CA GLU A 105 -6.27 6.86 -9.77
C GLU A 105 -6.54 5.41 -9.37
N GLU A 106 -6.14 4.45 -10.20
CA GLU A 106 -6.27 3.03 -9.91
C GLU A 106 -5.42 2.61 -8.70
N LEU A 107 -4.20 3.12 -8.59
CA LEU A 107 -3.34 2.90 -7.44
C LEU A 107 -3.95 3.48 -6.16
N PHE A 108 -4.48 4.70 -6.23
CA PHE A 108 -5.13 5.36 -5.10
C PHE A 108 -6.37 4.57 -4.63
N SER A 109 -7.22 4.16 -5.57
CA SER A 109 -8.40 3.34 -5.29
C SER A 109 -8.04 1.99 -4.65
N ALA A 110 -7.00 1.32 -5.17
CA ALA A 110 -6.49 0.08 -4.61
C ALA A 110 -5.94 0.28 -3.19
N ALA A 111 -5.14 1.33 -2.97
CA ALA A 111 -4.56 1.63 -1.66
C ALA A 111 -5.63 1.97 -0.62
N ARG A 112 -6.64 2.78 -0.98
CA ARG A 112 -7.71 3.16 -0.05
C ARG A 112 -8.57 1.97 0.38
N ALA A 113 -8.77 0.99 -0.50
CA ALA A 113 -9.51 -0.22 -0.18
C ALA A 113 -8.71 -1.19 0.72
N GLU A 114 -7.38 -1.17 0.65
CA GLU A 114 -6.50 -2.15 1.31
C GLU A 114 -5.98 -1.67 2.67
N PHE A 115 -5.80 -0.36 2.87
CA PHE A 115 -5.22 0.21 4.10
C PHE A 115 -6.18 1.16 4.81
N ARG A 116 -6.39 0.91 6.10
CA ARG A 116 -7.21 1.78 6.97
C ARG A 116 -6.50 3.09 7.30
N GLN A 117 -5.19 3.04 7.54
CA GLN A 117 -4.36 4.20 7.83
C GLN A 117 -3.62 4.60 6.55
N LEU A 118 -4.22 5.53 5.82
CA LEU A 118 -3.68 6.09 4.58
C LEU A 118 -3.76 7.61 4.63
N GLU A 119 -2.60 8.25 4.56
CA GLU A 119 -2.42 9.69 4.35
C GLU A 119 -1.90 9.94 2.93
N TYR A 120 -2.33 11.03 2.29
CA TYR A 120 -1.90 11.35 0.94
C TYR A 120 -1.77 12.87 0.73
N PHE A 121 -0.82 13.27 -0.10
CA PHE A 121 -0.58 14.66 -0.47
C PHE A 121 -0.36 14.79 -1.97
N TYR A 122 -0.80 15.92 -2.53
CA TYR A 122 -0.56 16.30 -3.92
C TYR A 122 0.44 17.43 -3.96
N PHE A 123 1.42 17.31 -4.85
CA PHE A 123 2.36 18.37 -5.18
C PHE A 123 2.21 18.71 -6.65
N HIS A 124 2.58 19.93 -6.97
CA HIS A 124 2.60 20.44 -8.33
C HIS A 124 4.00 21.02 -8.52
N ASN A 125 4.62 20.75 -9.66
CA ASN A 125 5.80 21.47 -10.09
C ASN A 125 5.43 22.78 -10.79
#